data_AF-A0A6B0SUI9-F1
#
_entry.id   AF-A0A6B0SUI9-F1
#
_cell.length_a   1.000
_cell.length_b   1.000
_cell.length_c   1.000
_cell.angle_alpha   90.00
_cell.angle_beta   90.00
_cell.angle_gamma   90.00
#
_symmetry.space_group_name_H-M   'P 1'
#
loop_
_entity.id
_entity.type
_entity.pdbx_description
1 polymer ?
#
loop_
_entity_poly.entity_id
_entity_poly.type
_entity_poly.pdbx_seq_one_letter_code
_entity_poly.pdbx_strand_id
1 'polypeptide(L)'
;MALANFLVSLLTVVSIYTLFGLGLNVKYGFTGLVDFGHVLYFMVGAYVTVVLAMPAGTSGYEGIGGFGLPELLSAVPLGGLLGWLFALALAMVAAALVSLVVGVPTLRLREDYLAITALGVATIFHAVVNDEEWLFNGPFGVRDVYQPMEAVFPVSLGSFVVNLAVFGLLSVAVLGYLAYRVARYVRPVDRRAALFAFGAVLLVAAVSASQRSAA
;
A
#
# COMPACT_ATOMS: atom_id res chain seq x y z
N MET A 1 -4.44 -25.16 4.62
CA MET A 1 -5.18 -23.95 5.06
C MET A 1 -4.24 -22.91 5.70
N ALA A 2 -3.46 -23.24 6.74
CA ALA A 2 -2.58 -22.26 7.41
C ALA A 2 -1.44 -21.70 6.52
N LEU A 3 -0.69 -22.57 5.83
CA LEU A 3 0.40 -22.16 4.94
C LEU A 3 -0.09 -21.23 3.81
N ALA A 4 -1.31 -21.49 3.33
CA ALA A 4 -1.94 -20.77 2.24
C ALA A 4 -2.23 -19.31 2.61
N ASN A 5 -2.94 -19.10 3.71
CA ASN A 5 -3.26 -17.78 4.24
C ASN A 5 -2.00 -17.02 4.63
N PHE A 6 -1.00 -17.72 5.16
CA PHE A 6 0.31 -17.14 5.44
C PHE A 6 0.99 -16.60 4.17
N LEU A 7 1.02 -17.38 3.08
CA LEU A 7 1.63 -16.94 1.82
C LEU A 7 0.91 -15.74 1.19
N VAL A 8 -0.43 -15.73 1.22
CA VAL A 8 -1.21 -14.58 0.71
C VAL A 8 -0.94 -13.34 1.55
N SER A 9 -0.97 -13.45 2.88
CA SER A 9 -0.64 -12.34 3.78
C SER A 9 0.79 -11.83 3.55
N LEU A 10 1.77 -12.74 3.45
CA LEU A 10 3.16 -12.41 3.17
C LEU A 10 3.31 -11.67 1.84
N LEU A 11 2.70 -12.18 0.77
CA LEU A 11 2.76 -11.56 -0.56
C LEU A 11 2.08 -10.19 -0.59
N THR A 12 0.96 -10.03 0.12
CA THR A 12 0.30 -8.72 0.24
C THR A 12 1.22 -7.72 0.94
N VAL A 13 1.83 -8.10 2.06
CA VAL A 13 2.78 -7.25 2.80
C VAL A 13 4.00 -6.90 1.93
N VAL A 14 4.59 -7.89 1.25
CA VAL A 14 5.71 -7.67 0.31
C VAL A 14 5.30 -6.73 -0.81
N SER A 15 4.10 -6.88 -1.36
CA SER A 15 3.60 -6.03 -2.45
C SER A 15 3.40 -4.58 -1.99
N ILE A 16 2.84 -4.37 -0.79
CA ILE A 16 2.68 -3.04 -0.19
C ILE A 16 4.05 -2.37 0.01
N TYR A 17 5.02 -3.07 0.62
CA TYR A 17 6.36 -2.51 0.82
C TYR A 17 7.12 -2.29 -0.49
N THR A 18 6.90 -3.13 -1.50
CA THR A 18 7.50 -2.94 -2.83
C THR A 18 6.94 -1.71 -3.52
N LEU A 19 5.62 -1.49 -3.47
CA LEU A 19 4.98 -0.28 -3.99
C LEU A 19 5.45 0.97 -3.25
N PHE A 20 5.58 0.89 -1.93
CA PHE A 20 6.10 1.98 -1.10
C PHE A 20 7.56 2.33 -1.46
N GLY A 21 8.42 1.32 -1.61
CA GLY A 21 9.80 1.49 -2.06
C GLY A 21 9.91 2.02 -3.49
N LEU A 22 9.03 1.58 -4.39
CA LEU A 22 8.95 2.10 -5.76
C LEU A 22 8.53 3.58 -5.76
N GLY A 23 7.58 3.96 -4.90
CA GLY A 23 7.18 5.36 -4.71
C GLY A 23 8.34 6.26 -4.26
N LEU A 24 9.14 5.78 -3.30
CA LEU A 24 10.38 6.46 -2.88
C LEU A 24 11.41 6.59 -4.00
N ASN A 25 11.66 5.50 -4.74
CA ASN A 25 12.60 5.50 -5.87
C ASN A 25 12.18 6.46 -6.98
N VAL A 26 10.88 6.53 -7.28
CA VAL A 26 10.32 7.46 -8.25
C VAL A 26 10.56 8.90 -7.78
N LYS A 27 10.20 9.23 -6.52
CA LYS A 27 10.42 10.57 -5.97
C LYS A 27 11.90 10.98 -6.03
N TYR A 28 12.79 10.14 -5.49
CA TYR A 28 14.22 10.41 -5.45
C TYR A 28 14.82 10.50 -6.87
N GLY A 29 14.38 9.64 -7.79
CA GLY A 29 14.86 9.64 -9.17
C GLY A 29 14.44 10.87 -9.98
N PHE A 30 13.29 11.49 -9.68
CA PHE A 30 12.83 12.70 -10.36
C PHE A 30 13.36 13.99 -9.74
N THR A 31 13.48 14.07 -8.41
CA THR A 31 13.87 15.33 -7.72
C THR A 31 15.34 15.37 -7.31
N GLY A 32 15.99 14.23 -7.16
CA GLY A 32 17.33 14.11 -6.57
C GLY A 32 17.36 14.29 -5.05
N LEU A 33 16.21 14.55 -4.41
CA LEU A 33 16.10 14.86 -2.98
C LEU A 33 15.56 13.68 -2.18
N VAL A 34 16.15 13.41 -1.02
CA VAL A 34 15.70 12.37 -0.11
C VAL A 34 14.49 12.86 0.69
N ASP A 35 13.34 12.21 0.53
CA ASP A 35 12.09 12.52 1.25
C ASP A 35 11.73 11.38 2.22
N PHE A 36 12.09 11.53 3.49
CA PHE A 36 11.69 10.60 4.56
C PHE A 36 10.23 10.78 5.01
N GLY A 37 9.55 11.83 4.56
CA GLY A 37 8.14 12.10 4.85
C GLY A 37 7.18 11.22 4.05
N HIS A 38 7.65 10.29 3.21
CA HIS A 38 6.77 9.45 2.38
C HIS A 38 5.74 8.64 3.20
N VAL A 39 6.10 8.21 4.42
CA VAL A 39 5.22 7.46 5.33
C VAL A 39 3.99 8.28 5.72
N LEU A 40 4.13 9.60 5.89
CA LEU A 40 3.03 10.51 6.22
C LEU A 40 1.90 10.42 5.20
N TYR A 41 2.24 10.58 3.92
CA TYR A 41 1.25 10.62 2.84
C TYR A 41 0.59 9.27 2.63
N PHE A 42 1.36 8.18 2.81
CA PHE A 42 0.82 6.83 2.82
C PHE A 42 -0.20 6.63 3.95
N MET A 43 0.12 7.09 5.17
CA MET A 43 -0.76 6.97 6.33
C MET A 43 -2.06 7.75 6.16
N VAL A 44 -1.98 9.00 5.67
CA VAL A 44 -3.17 9.82 5.38
C VAL A 44 -4.05 9.13 4.33
N GLY A 45 -3.47 8.66 3.23
CA GLY A 45 -4.23 7.99 2.17
C GLY A 45 -4.89 6.69 2.65
N ALA A 46 -4.16 5.86 3.41
CA ALA A 46 -4.69 4.64 3.99
C ALA A 46 -5.86 4.93 4.94
N TYR A 47 -5.68 5.89 5.85
CA TYR A 47 -6.68 6.26 6.82
C TYR A 47 -7.97 6.81 6.17
N VAL A 48 -7.84 7.76 5.23
CA VAL A 48 -9.01 8.33 4.53
C VAL A 48 -9.76 7.26 3.74
N THR A 49 -9.04 6.35 3.07
CA THR A 49 -9.68 5.23 2.34
C THR A 49 -10.46 4.34 3.30
N VAL A 50 -9.88 3.98 4.45
CA VAL A 50 -10.51 3.10 5.44
C VAL A 50 -11.74 3.75 6.07
N VAL A 51 -11.64 5.00 6.52
CA VAL A 51 -12.74 5.74 7.18
C VAL A 51 -13.97 5.85 6.29
N LEU A 52 -13.75 6.03 4.99
CA LEU A 52 -14.80 6.16 3.99
C LEU A 52 -15.36 4.80 3.55
N ALA A 53 -14.51 3.77 3.51
CA ALA A 53 -14.89 2.45 3.03
C ALA A 53 -15.47 1.54 4.11
N MET A 54 -15.15 1.76 5.39
CA MET A 54 -15.58 0.86 6.46
C MET A 54 -17.10 0.88 6.69
N PRO A 55 -17.71 -0.28 7.02
CA PRO A 55 -19.14 -0.40 7.31
C PRO A 55 -19.63 0.53 8.41
N ALA A 56 -20.87 1.01 8.26
CA ALA A 56 -21.52 1.81 9.29
C ALA A 56 -21.86 0.93 10.50
N GLY A 57 -21.27 1.21 11.67
CA GLY A 57 -21.52 0.46 12.91
C GLY A 57 -20.44 -0.56 13.30
N THR A 58 -19.21 -0.40 12.79
CA THR A 58 -18.05 -1.20 13.22
C THR A 58 -17.86 -1.12 14.75
N SER A 59 -18.02 -2.25 15.44
CA SER A 59 -17.88 -2.32 16.90
C SER A 59 -16.43 -2.16 17.34
N GLY A 60 -16.14 -1.17 18.18
CA GLY A 60 -14.79 -0.92 18.71
C GLY A 60 -13.97 0.14 17.96
N TYR A 61 -14.62 0.97 17.14
CA TYR A 61 -14.04 2.17 16.56
C TYR A 61 -14.75 3.41 17.15
N GLU A 62 -14.03 4.22 17.92
CA GLU A 62 -14.55 5.44 18.56
C GLU A 62 -14.17 6.73 17.79
N GLY A 63 -13.41 6.58 16.70
CA GLY A 63 -12.97 7.69 15.85
C GLY A 63 -14.05 8.23 14.90
N ILE A 64 -13.68 9.23 14.11
CA ILE A 64 -14.55 9.74 13.03
C ILE A 64 -14.51 8.75 11.86
N GLY A 65 -15.67 8.15 11.54
CA GLY A 65 -15.84 7.34 10.35
C GLY A 65 -17.07 6.43 10.38
N GLY A 66 -17.09 5.43 9.49
CA GLY A 66 -18.23 4.52 9.33
C GLY A 66 -19.20 5.00 8.25
N PHE A 67 -18.68 5.70 7.24
CA PHE A 67 -19.51 6.27 6.17
C PHE A 67 -20.07 5.21 5.21
N GLY A 68 -19.52 4.00 5.18
CA GLY A 68 -20.06 2.88 4.40
C GLY A 68 -20.26 3.19 2.92
N LEU A 69 -19.38 3.99 2.29
CA LEU A 69 -19.57 4.40 0.89
C LEU A 69 -19.75 3.22 -0.09
N PRO A 70 -19.02 2.10 0.06
CA PRO A 70 -19.24 0.90 -0.76
C PRO A 70 -20.62 0.27 -0.54
N GLU A 71 -21.15 0.34 0.66
CA GLU A 71 -22.48 -0.22 1.02
C GLU A 71 -23.60 0.66 0.47
N LEU A 72 -23.42 1.98 0.48
CA LEU A 72 -24.38 2.94 -0.06
C LEU A 72 -24.64 2.72 -1.57
N LEU A 73 -23.59 2.36 -2.32
CA LEU A 73 -23.70 2.11 -3.76
C LEU A 73 -24.06 0.65 -4.11
N SER A 74 -24.26 -0.23 -3.12
CA SER A 74 -24.53 -1.67 -3.34
C SER A 74 -25.80 -1.97 -4.16
N ALA A 75 -26.70 -1.00 -4.32
CA ALA A 75 -27.89 -1.11 -5.17
C ALA A 75 -27.55 -1.19 -6.68
N VAL A 76 -26.34 -0.78 -7.08
CA VAL A 76 -25.85 -0.86 -8.46
C VAL A 76 -24.93 -2.08 -8.59
N PRO A 77 -25.01 -2.87 -9.68
CA PRO A 77 -24.02 -3.92 -9.96
C PRO A 77 -22.61 -3.33 -9.98
N LEU A 78 -21.65 -3.93 -9.26
CA LEU A 78 -20.28 -3.40 -9.03
C LEU A 78 -20.20 -2.11 -8.18
N GLY A 79 -21.29 -1.67 -7.58
CA GLY A 79 -21.33 -0.42 -6.82
C GLY A 79 -20.39 -0.38 -5.60
N GLY A 80 -20.15 -1.51 -4.95
CA GLY A 80 -19.16 -1.60 -3.87
C GLY A 80 -17.73 -1.30 -4.33
N LEU A 81 -17.34 -1.78 -5.51
CA LEU A 81 -16.03 -1.49 -6.10
C LEU A 81 -15.93 -0.02 -6.52
N LEU A 82 -16.99 0.54 -7.11
CA LEU A 82 -17.04 1.96 -7.46
C LEU A 82 -16.97 2.86 -6.21
N GLY A 83 -17.68 2.51 -5.14
CA GLY A 83 -17.62 3.21 -3.86
C GLY A 83 -16.21 3.17 -3.25
N TRP A 84 -15.53 2.02 -3.32
CA TRP A 84 -14.14 1.90 -2.88
C TRP A 84 -13.18 2.71 -3.76
N LEU A 85 -13.33 2.70 -5.08
CA LEU A 85 -12.52 3.54 -5.98
C LEU A 85 -12.75 5.03 -5.74
N PHE A 86 -13.99 5.43 -5.43
CA PHE A 86 -14.31 6.80 -5.07
C PHE A 86 -13.65 7.19 -3.74
N ALA A 87 -13.68 6.31 -2.73
CA ALA A 87 -12.95 6.49 -1.48
C ALA A 87 -11.44 6.64 -1.72
N LEU A 88 -10.86 5.80 -2.58
CA LEU A 88 -9.45 5.88 -2.96
C LEU A 88 -9.12 7.20 -3.68
N ALA A 89 -9.98 7.64 -4.59
CA ALA A 89 -9.81 8.92 -5.29
C ALA A 89 -9.84 10.10 -4.31
N LEU A 90 -10.78 10.10 -3.38
CA LEU A 90 -10.85 11.13 -2.34
C LEU A 90 -9.64 11.07 -1.39
N ALA A 91 -9.15 9.87 -1.07
CA ALA A 91 -7.92 9.69 -0.31
C ALA A 91 -6.68 10.23 -1.04
N MET A 92 -6.58 10.04 -2.36
CA MET A 92 -5.51 10.65 -3.16
C MET A 92 -5.56 12.18 -3.12
N VAL A 93 -6.76 12.76 -3.21
CA VAL A 93 -6.95 14.22 -3.08
C VAL A 93 -6.54 14.69 -1.69
N ALA A 94 -6.99 14.02 -0.63
CA ALA A 94 -6.62 14.37 0.75
C ALA A 94 -5.12 14.27 0.99
N ALA A 95 -4.47 13.19 0.53
CA ALA A 95 -3.03 13.03 0.63
C ALA A 95 -2.26 14.10 -0.18
N ALA A 96 -2.77 14.49 -1.36
CA ALA A 96 -2.18 15.56 -2.16
C ALA A 96 -2.30 16.93 -1.47
N LEU A 97 -3.44 17.22 -0.82
CA LEU A 97 -3.62 18.45 -0.04
C LEU A 97 -2.66 18.49 1.15
N VAL A 98 -2.55 17.41 1.92
CA VAL A 98 -1.58 17.33 3.03
C VAL A 98 -0.15 17.48 2.51
N SER A 99 0.18 16.83 1.39
CA SER A 99 1.48 16.98 0.74
C SER A 99 1.76 18.40 0.28
N LEU A 100 0.74 19.16 -0.13
CA LEU A 100 0.91 20.56 -0.51
C LEU A 100 1.18 21.43 0.73
N VAL A 101 0.42 21.23 1.80
CA VAL A 101 0.59 21.96 3.07
C VAL A 101 1.98 21.73 3.66
N VAL A 102 2.50 20.49 3.62
CA VAL A 102 3.84 20.15 4.13
C VAL A 102 4.94 20.46 3.11
N GLY A 103 4.66 20.33 1.81
CA GLY A 103 5.61 20.54 0.73
C GLY A 103 6.01 22.00 0.55
N VAL A 104 5.04 22.93 0.55
CA VAL A 104 5.32 24.37 0.34
C VAL A 104 6.37 24.93 1.32
N PRO A 105 6.31 24.68 2.65
CA PRO A 105 7.33 25.18 3.56
C PRO A 105 8.67 24.44 3.44
N THR A 106 8.66 23.14 3.14
CA THR A 106 9.89 22.33 3.09
C THR A 106 10.74 22.59 1.84
N LEU A 107 10.13 22.99 0.72
CA LEU A 107 10.85 23.36 -0.52
C LEU A 107 11.78 24.58 -0.36
N ARG A 108 11.66 25.34 0.74
CA ARG A 108 12.53 26.49 1.03
C ARG A 108 13.84 26.09 1.72
N LEU A 109 14.01 24.81 2.05
CA LEU A 109 15.15 24.28 2.79
C LEU A 109 16.22 23.72 1.85
N ARG A 110 17.47 23.63 2.34
CA ARG A 110 18.51 22.87 1.63
C ARG A 110 18.23 21.38 1.73
N GLU A 111 18.77 20.59 0.81
CA GLU A 111 18.48 19.16 0.62
C GLU A 111 18.57 18.35 1.93
N ASP A 112 19.63 18.54 2.70
CA ASP A 112 19.84 17.86 3.99
C ASP A 112 18.78 18.25 5.03
N TYR A 113 18.41 19.54 5.07
CA TYR A 113 17.39 20.04 5.99
C TYR A 113 15.99 19.60 5.58
N LEU A 114 15.71 19.50 4.28
CA LEU A 114 14.43 18.99 3.77
C LEU A 114 14.21 17.55 4.26
N ALA A 115 15.22 16.70 4.18
CA ALA A 115 15.14 15.31 4.64
C ALA A 115 14.85 15.23 6.15
N ILE A 116 15.58 15.99 6.96
CA ILE A 116 15.41 16.03 8.43
C ILE A 116 14.02 16.57 8.80
N THR A 117 13.57 17.65 8.17
CA THR A 117 12.26 18.23 8.44
C THR A 117 11.12 17.28 8.03
N ALA A 118 11.24 16.60 6.88
CA ALA A 118 10.24 15.64 6.43
C ALA A 118 10.11 14.45 7.40
N LEU A 119 11.23 13.94 7.92
CA LEU A 119 11.22 12.93 8.99
C LEU A 119 10.54 13.47 10.25
N GLY A 120 10.89 14.69 10.68
CA GLY A 120 10.28 15.34 11.84
C GLY A 120 8.76 15.45 11.72
N VAL A 121 8.25 15.94 10.58
CA VAL A 121 6.80 16.06 10.34
C VAL A 121 6.13 14.68 10.38
N ALA A 122 6.74 13.65 9.76
CA ALA A 122 6.19 12.30 9.79
C ALA A 122 6.13 11.73 11.22
N THR A 123 7.15 11.96 12.05
CA THR A 123 7.16 11.51 13.45
C THR A 123 6.14 12.23 14.32
N ILE A 124 5.99 13.54 14.15
CA ILE A 124 4.97 14.33 14.86
C ILE A 124 3.58 13.82 14.48
N PHE A 125 3.33 13.63 13.19
CA PHE A 125 2.03 13.16 12.73
C PHE A 125 1.73 11.73 13.21
N HIS A 126 2.73 10.85 13.25
CA HIS A 126 2.59 9.52 13.85
C HIS A 126 2.28 9.59 15.35
N ALA A 127 2.87 10.52 16.09
CA ALA A 127 2.52 10.74 17.50
C ALA A 127 1.06 11.19 17.65
N VAL A 128 0.62 12.16 16.84
CA VAL A 128 -0.77 12.64 16.83
C VAL A 128 -1.76 11.51 16.53
N VAL A 129 -1.47 10.65 15.55
CA VAL A 129 -2.36 9.51 15.23
C VAL A 129 -2.51 8.53 16.39
N ASN A 130 -1.47 8.34 17.19
CA ASN A 130 -1.53 7.43 18.34
C ASN A 130 -2.16 8.05 19.59
N ASP A 131 -2.13 9.38 19.72
CA ASP A 131 -2.65 10.12 20.88
C ASP A 131 -4.13 10.51 20.69
N GLU A 132 -4.53 10.86 19.47
CA GLU A 132 -5.88 11.35 19.17
C GLU A 132 -6.88 10.20 18.96
N GLU A 133 -7.43 9.70 20.07
CA GLU A 133 -8.42 8.62 20.09
C GLU A 133 -9.73 8.99 19.37
N TRP A 134 -10.23 10.20 19.61
CA TRP A 134 -11.50 10.68 19.03
C TRP A 134 -11.47 10.82 17.50
N LEU A 135 -10.27 11.00 16.93
CA LEU A 135 -10.09 11.12 15.50
C LEU A 135 -9.70 9.77 14.92
N PHE A 136 -8.57 9.19 15.33
CA PHE A 136 -7.93 8.04 14.68
C PHE A 136 -8.16 6.68 15.35
N ASN A 137 -8.91 6.62 16.45
CA ASN A 137 -9.03 5.44 17.32
C ASN A 137 -7.70 5.07 18.01
N GLY A 138 -6.79 6.05 18.13
CA GLY A 138 -5.52 5.94 18.83
C GLY A 138 -4.66 4.75 18.35
N PRO A 139 -4.03 3.99 19.26
CA PRO A 139 -3.15 2.88 18.90
C PRO A 139 -3.91 1.61 18.43
N PHE A 140 -5.24 1.57 18.58
CA PHE A 140 -6.04 0.38 18.27
C PHE A 140 -6.33 0.25 16.77
N GLY A 141 -6.23 1.34 16.00
CA GLY A 141 -6.43 1.36 14.56
C GLY A 141 -7.83 0.90 14.14
N VAL A 142 -7.95 0.42 12.90
CA VAL A 142 -9.22 -0.05 12.31
C VAL A 142 -9.12 -1.53 11.93
N ARG A 143 -10.13 -2.32 12.32
CA ARG A 143 -10.14 -3.79 12.12
C ARG A 143 -11.03 -4.24 10.95
N ASP A 144 -12.18 -3.60 10.75
CA ASP A 144 -13.14 -3.98 9.72
C ASP A 144 -12.97 -3.16 8.44
N VAL A 145 -11.87 -3.42 7.72
CA VAL A 145 -11.60 -2.78 6.43
C VAL A 145 -12.36 -3.50 5.31
N TYR A 146 -13.12 -2.73 4.52
CA TYR A 146 -13.84 -3.25 3.36
C TYR A 146 -12.92 -3.92 2.32
N GLN A 147 -13.33 -5.08 1.82
CA GLN A 147 -12.57 -5.89 0.88
C GLN A 147 -13.22 -5.83 -0.52
N PRO A 148 -12.79 -4.90 -1.41
CA PRO A 148 -13.49 -4.62 -2.68
C PRO A 148 -13.47 -5.79 -3.68
N MET A 149 -12.50 -6.69 -3.55
CA MET A 149 -12.30 -7.80 -4.48
C MET A 149 -12.98 -9.10 -4.02
N GLU A 150 -13.57 -9.13 -2.83
CA GLU A 150 -14.23 -10.33 -2.30
C GLU A 150 -15.41 -10.77 -3.20
N ALA A 151 -16.16 -9.81 -3.74
CA ALA A 151 -17.32 -10.11 -4.61
C ALA A 151 -16.92 -10.52 -6.04
N VAL A 152 -15.82 -9.99 -6.58
CA VAL A 152 -15.37 -10.24 -7.97
C VAL A 152 -14.49 -11.48 -8.04
N PHE A 153 -13.66 -11.68 -7.03
CA PHE A 153 -12.86 -12.86 -6.82
C PHE A 153 -13.31 -13.50 -5.50
N PRO A 154 -14.47 -14.18 -5.48
CA PRO A 154 -14.85 -14.96 -4.32
C PRO A 154 -13.76 -15.98 -4.13
N VAL A 155 -12.93 -15.80 -3.10
CA VAL A 155 -11.82 -16.67 -2.80
C VAL A 155 -12.41 -17.95 -2.20
N SER A 156 -13.10 -18.74 -3.04
CA SER A 156 -13.50 -20.09 -2.67
C SER A 156 -12.23 -20.94 -2.65
N LEU A 157 -12.02 -21.59 -1.51
CA LEU A 157 -10.84 -22.38 -1.15
C LEU A 157 -10.73 -23.71 -1.94
N GLY A 158 -11.16 -23.75 -3.20
CA GLY A 158 -11.18 -24.95 -4.05
C GLY A 158 -9.92 -25.12 -4.92
N SER A 159 -9.48 -24.07 -5.63
CA SER A 159 -8.22 -24.12 -6.42
C SER A 159 -7.24 -23.01 -5.99
N PHE A 160 -6.93 -23.03 -4.70
CA PHE A 160 -5.98 -22.13 -4.02
C PHE A 160 -4.65 -21.91 -4.78
N VAL A 161 -4.09 -22.96 -5.41
CA VAL A 161 -2.84 -22.88 -6.18
C VAL A 161 -3.00 -22.05 -7.45
N VAL A 162 -4.17 -22.08 -8.08
CA VAL A 162 -4.44 -21.36 -9.34
C VAL A 162 -4.56 -19.87 -9.05
N ASN A 163 -5.27 -19.47 -8.01
CA ASN A 163 -5.40 -18.06 -7.65
C ASN A 163 -4.06 -17.47 -7.19
N LEU A 164 -3.28 -18.20 -6.37
CA LEU A 164 -1.94 -17.77 -5.97
C LEU A 164 -0.99 -17.66 -7.16
N ALA A 165 -1.02 -18.63 -8.08
CA ALA A 165 -0.22 -18.59 -9.29
C ALA A 165 -0.62 -17.40 -10.16
N VAL A 166 -1.93 -17.18 -10.39
CA VAL A 166 -2.45 -16.09 -11.22
C VAL A 166 -2.10 -14.73 -10.64
N PHE A 167 -2.42 -14.46 -9.37
CA PHE A 167 -2.15 -13.15 -8.75
C PHE A 167 -0.67 -12.92 -8.46
N GLY A 168 0.08 -13.97 -8.10
CA GLY A 168 1.53 -13.91 -7.98
C GLY A 168 2.18 -13.56 -9.32
N LEU A 169 1.79 -14.22 -10.41
CA LEU A 169 2.26 -13.88 -11.75
C LEU A 169 1.81 -12.48 -12.18
N LEU A 170 0.58 -12.08 -11.89
CA LEU A 170 0.06 -10.76 -12.25
C LEU A 170 0.82 -9.65 -11.53
N SER A 171 1.05 -9.80 -10.23
CA SER A 171 1.83 -8.85 -9.43
C SER A 171 3.26 -8.74 -9.95
N VAL A 172 3.93 -9.89 -10.19
CA VAL A 172 5.29 -9.92 -10.75
C VAL A 172 5.32 -9.32 -12.17
N ALA A 173 4.33 -9.59 -13.01
CA ALA A 173 4.24 -9.05 -14.36
C ALA A 173 3.98 -7.54 -14.36
N VAL A 174 3.10 -7.04 -13.48
CA VAL A 174 2.78 -5.62 -13.35
C VAL A 174 3.96 -4.85 -12.78
N LEU A 175 4.57 -5.35 -11.70
CA LEU A 175 5.77 -4.76 -11.11
C LEU A 175 6.96 -4.83 -12.07
N GLY A 176 7.13 -5.95 -12.78
CA GLY A 176 8.14 -6.11 -13.82
C GLY A 176 7.93 -5.18 -15.01
N TYR A 177 6.68 -4.98 -15.43
CA TYR A 177 6.32 -4.05 -16.51
C TYR A 177 6.54 -2.59 -16.09
N LEU A 178 6.12 -2.20 -14.88
CA LEU A 178 6.38 -0.88 -14.33
C LEU A 178 7.88 -0.64 -14.19
N ALA A 179 8.62 -1.60 -13.64
CA ALA A 179 10.07 -1.55 -13.54
C ALA A 179 10.72 -1.42 -14.92
N TYR A 180 10.30 -2.20 -15.92
CA TYR A 180 10.80 -2.10 -17.29
C TYR A 180 10.49 -0.75 -17.93
N ARG A 181 9.28 -0.22 -17.73
CA ARG A 181 8.88 1.10 -18.25
C ARG A 181 9.71 2.19 -17.61
N VAL A 182 9.85 2.18 -16.28
CA VAL A 182 10.69 3.15 -15.54
C VAL A 182 12.16 3.02 -15.94
N ALA A 183 12.68 1.79 -16.07
CA ALA A 183 14.03 1.47 -16.54
C ALA A 183 14.32 1.91 -17.99
N ARG A 184 13.28 2.19 -18.78
CA ARG A 184 13.41 2.69 -20.15
C ARG A 184 13.52 4.22 -20.20
N TYR A 185 13.02 4.91 -19.17
CA TYR A 185 13.13 6.37 -19.02
C TYR A 185 14.35 6.79 -18.20
N VAL A 186 14.77 5.95 -17.26
CA VAL A 186 16.05 6.06 -16.57
C VAL A 186 17.13 5.42 -17.45
N ARG A 187 18.21 6.14 -17.75
CA ARG A 187 19.39 5.65 -18.50
C ARG A 187 19.85 4.24 -18.01
N PRO A 188 20.48 3.43 -18.88
CA PRO A 188 20.32 1.98 -18.91
C PRO A 188 20.50 1.34 -17.55
N VAL A 189 19.44 0.69 -17.06
CA VAL A 189 19.50 -0.17 -15.88
C VAL A 189 20.58 -1.21 -16.10
N ASP A 190 21.54 -1.20 -15.17
CA ASP A 190 22.65 -2.13 -15.14
C ASP A 190 22.08 -3.55 -15.10
N ARG A 191 22.30 -4.35 -16.16
CA ARG A 191 21.74 -5.70 -16.32
C ARG A 191 21.96 -6.60 -15.10
N ARG A 192 23.00 -6.29 -14.32
CA ARG A 192 23.36 -6.95 -13.07
C ARG A 192 22.28 -6.81 -11.99
N ALA A 193 21.71 -5.62 -11.80
CA ALA A 193 20.70 -5.39 -10.76
C ALA A 193 19.39 -6.16 -11.02
N ALA A 194 18.96 -6.22 -12.28
CA ALA A 194 17.78 -7.00 -12.68
C ALA A 194 18.01 -8.51 -12.51
N LEU A 195 19.20 -9.01 -12.86
CA LEU A 195 19.60 -10.41 -12.65
C LEU A 195 19.69 -10.77 -11.16
N PHE A 196 20.12 -9.86 -10.30
CA PHE A 196 20.13 -10.06 -8.84
C PHE A 196 18.72 -10.17 -8.26
N ALA A 197 17.79 -9.29 -8.66
CA ALA A 197 16.40 -9.36 -8.20
C ALA A 197 15.70 -10.65 -8.65
N PHE A 198 15.90 -11.04 -9.91
CA PHE A 198 15.34 -12.30 -10.45
C PHE A 198 15.98 -13.53 -9.79
N GLY A 199 17.30 -13.48 -9.54
CA GLY A 199 18.03 -14.52 -8.83
C GLY A 199 17.57 -14.70 -7.39
N ALA A 200 17.31 -13.60 -6.66
CA ALA A 200 16.78 -13.66 -5.30
C ALA A 200 15.39 -14.34 -5.23
N VAL A 201 14.51 -14.03 -6.19
CA VAL A 201 13.18 -14.66 -6.30
C VAL A 201 13.31 -16.17 -6.59
N LEU A 202 14.21 -16.57 -7.49
CA LEU A 202 14.46 -17.99 -7.79
C LEU A 202 15.08 -18.73 -6.61
N LEU A 203 15.95 -18.09 -5.84
CA LEU A 203 16.61 -18.69 -4.68
C LEU A 203 15.58 -18.94 -3.55
N VAL A 204 14.68 -17.99 -3.32
CA VAL A 204 13.56 -18.17 -2.38
C VAL A 204 12.62 -19.29 -2.85
N ALA A 205 12.30 -19.35 -4.14
CA ALA A 205 11.48 -20.43 -4.70
C ALA A 205 12.16 -21.81 -4.56
N ALA A 206 13.45 -21.90 -4.84
CA ALA A 206 14.23 -23.13 -4.73
C ALA A 206 14.37 -23.61 -3.28
N VAL A 207 14.64 -22.71 -2.34
CA VAL A 207 14.69 -23.04 -0.90
C VAL A 207 13.33 -23.56 -0.43
N SER A 208 12.23 -22.94 -0.86
CA SER A 208 10.88 -23.39 -0.51
C SER A 208 10.51 -24.76 -1.11
N ALA A 209 11.07 -25.11 -2.27
CA ALA A 209 10.88 -26.41 -2.89
C ALA A 209 11.71 -27.50 -2.20
N SER A 210 12.94 -27.18 -1.76
CA SER A 210 13.81 -28.12 -1.05
C SER A 210 13.24 -28.57 0.30
N GLN A 211 12.55 -27.69 1.02
CA GLN A 211 11.95 -28.03 2.32
C GLN A 211 10.71 -28.93 2.21
N ARG A 212 10.07 -29.00 1.03
CA ARG A 212 8.96 -29.93 0.78
C ARG A 212 9.40 -31.35 0.41
N SER A 213 10.68 -31.52 0.04
CA SER A 213 11.25 -32.84 -0.30
C SER A 213 11.87 -33.54 0.91
N ALA A 214 11.98 -32.85 2.06
CA ALA A 214 12.63 -33.34 3.27
C ALA A 214 11.64 -33.66 4.41
N ALA A 215 10.33 -33.58 4.14
CA ALA A 215 9.23 -33.98 5.01
C ALA A 215 8.38 -35.04 4.30
#